data_AF-A0AAJ1NQE2-F1
#
_entry.id   AF-A0AAJ1NQE2-F1
#
_cell.length_a   1.000
_cell.length_b   1.000
_cell.length_c   1.000
_cell.angle_alpha   90.00
_cell.angle_beta   90.00
_cell.angle_gamma   90.00
#
_symmetry.space_group_name_H-M   'P 1'
#
loop_
_entity.id
_entity.type
_entity.pdbx_description
1 polymer ?
#
loop_
_entity_poly.entity_id
_entity_poly.type
_entity_poly.pdbx_seq_one_letter_code
_entity_poly.pdbx_strand_id
1 'polypeptide(L)'
;MLMSVSQYAEHSGMSRRSFYNWESKQGFPARVDGKIDQEACDAYLARYRDSHDPRAQNAKSKVVVSDGRTVAGSALVEMSVAKIKRIIASGVTKVAGMDPDERAQVAAKAVELFVSEGPYNQPVTFGGYRLSIVETPDDEIGQIIAGGAFGLSAYDVIYECRDYTLTLMSDETEETAMRRVIPSLLYALADDTD
;
A
#
# COMPACT_ATOMS: atom_id res chain seq x y z
N MET A 1 6.85 -29.82 1.40
CA MET A 1 8.19 -29.42 1.93
C MET A 1 7.99 -28.36 3.02
N LEU A 2 8.77 -28.40 4.11
CA LEU A 2 8.68 -27.38 5.19
C LEU A 2 9.66 -26.24 4.96
N MET A 3 9.16 -25.02 4.88
CA MET A 3 9.95 -23.81 4.60
C MET A 3 9.78 -22.74 5.69
N SER A 4 10.78 -21.87 5.85
CA SER A 4 10.56 -20.63 6.61
C SER A 4 9.64 -19.68 5.84
N VAL A 5 9.05 -18.70 6.53
CA VAL A 5 8.20 -17.67 5.91
C VAL A 5 8.93 -16.93 4.78
N SER A 6 10.20 -16.57 4.98
CA SER A 6 11.00 -15.87 3.95
C SER A 6 11.20 -16.74 2.71
N GLN A 7 11.54 -18.02 2.91
CA GLN A 7 11.75 -18.98 1.81
C GLN A 7 10.46 -19.24 1.04
N TYR A 8 9.33 -19.36 1.75
CA TYR A 8 8.04 -19.59 1.10
C TYR A 8 7.51 -18.34 0.38
N ALA A 9 7.72 -17.14 0.94
CA ALA A 9 7.36 -15.88 0.31
C ALA A 9 8.11 -15.70 -1.02
N GLU A 10 9.42 -16.01 -1.04
CA GLU A 10 10.24 -16.01 -2.25
C GLU A 10 9.76 -17.07 -3.26
N HIS A 11 9.53 -18.31 -2.83
CA HIS A 11 8.98 -19.39 -3.67
C HIS A 11 7.65 -19.02 -4.32
N SER A 12 6.77 -18.35 -3.57
CA SER A 12 5.43 -17.98 -4.03
C SER A 12 5.36 -16.62 -4.74
N GLY A 13 6.50 -15.94 -4.91
CA GLY A 13 6.59 -14.67 -5.64
C GLY A 13 5.87 -13.52 -4.95
N MET A 14 5.79 -13.53 -3.62
CA MET A 14 5.11 -12.48 -2.84
C MET A 14 5.99 -11.94 -1.71
N SER A 15 5.64 -10.76 -1.18
CA SER A 15 6.35 -10.21 -0.03
C SER A 15 6.00 -10.97 1.26
N ARG A 16 6.89 -10.92 2.27
CA ARG A 16 6.60 -11.47 3.61
C ARG A 16 5.34 -10.87 4.23
N ARG A 17 5.09 -9.57 4.00
CA ARG A 17 3.88 -8.87 4.48
C ARG A 17 2.62 -9.41 3.79
N SER A 18 2.69 -9.65 2.49
CA SER A 18 1.62 -10.29 1.72
C SER A 18 1.34 -11.70 2.26
N PHE A 19 2.39 -12.46 2.58
CA PHE A 19 2.24 -13.77 3.21
C PHE A 19 1.55 -13.69 4.57
N TYR A 20 1.94 -12.78 5.47
CA TYR A 20 1.27 -12.61 6.76
C TYR A 20 -0.20 -12.21 6.64
N ASN A 21 -0.55 -11.42 5.61
CA ASN A 21 -1.95 -11.10 5.32
C ASN A 21 -2.73 -12.37 4.95
N TRP A 22 -2.18 -13.22 4.09
CA TRP A 22 -2.78 -14.52 3.75
C TRP A 22 -2.88 -15.45 4.96
N GLU A 23 -1.83 -15.51 5.79
CA GLU A 23 -1.79 -16.31 7.00
C GLU A 23 -2.86 -15.88 8.03
N SER A 24 -3.21 -14.59 8.06
CA SER A 24 -4.28 -14.07 8.92
C SER A 24 -5.70 -14.46 8.49
N LYS A 25 -5.88 -15.03 7.29
CA LYS A 25 -7.20 -15.41 6.78
C LYS A 25 -7.69 -16.70 7.41
N GLN A 26 -8.98 -16.75 7.72
CA GLN A 26 -9.61 -17.94 8.26
C GLN A 26 -9.50 -19.11 7.26
N GLY A 27 -9.03 -20.26 7.74
CA GLY A 27 -8.86 -21.46 6.93
C GLY A 27 -7.54 -21.54 6.15
N PHE A 28 -6.64 -20.56 6.28
CA PHE A 28 -5.27 -20.68 5.78
C PHE A 28 -4.55 -21.85 6.50
N PRO A 29 -3.72 -22.65 5.81
CA PRO A 29 -3.02 -23.77 6.42
C PRO A 29 -2.15 -23.33 7.60
N ALA A 30 -2.33 -24.00 8.74
CA ALA A 30 -1.52 -23.75 9.92
C ALA A 30 -0.06 -24.18 9.70
N ARG A 31 0.85 -23.56 10.44
CA ARG A 31 2.26 -23.96 10.43
C ARG A 31 2.44 -25.35 11.01
N VAL A 32 3.31 -26.15 10.40
CA VAL A 32 3.75 -27.45 10.90
C VAL A 32 5.13 -27.27 11.52
N ASP A 33 5.25 -27.53 12.81
CA ASP A 33 6.48 -27.30 13.60
C ASP A 33 7.06 -25.88 13.45
N GLY A 34 6.17 -24.88 13.41
CA GLY A 34 6.54 -23.47 13.23
C GLY A 34 6.98 -23.09 11.81
N LYS A 35 6.92 -24.02 10.86
CA LYS A 35 7.29 -23.84 9.45
C LYS A 35 6.07 -23.91 8.52
N ILE A 36 6.23 -23.36 7.33
CA ILE A 36 5.21 -23.35 6.29
C ILE A 36 5.23 -24.69 5.56
N ASP A 37 4.11 -25.39 5.54
CA ASP A 37 3.92 -26.52 4.63
C ASP A 37 3.62 -26.00 3.23
N GLN A 38 4.62 -26.09 2.37
CA GLN A 38 4.56 -25.60 1.00
C GLN A 38 3.39 -26.20 0.23
N GLU A 39 3.13 -27.51 0.35
CA GLU A 39 2.11 -28.18 -0.46
C GLU A 39 0.70 -27.77 -0.04
N ALA A 40 0.46 -27.71 1.27
CA ALA A 40 -0.81 -27.26 1.81
C ALA A 40 -1.08 -25.78 1.46
N CYS A 41 -0.06 -24.92 1.58
CA CYS A 41 -0.18 -23.51 1.27
C CYS A 41 -0.35 -23.26 -0.23
N ASP A 42 0.40 -23.96 -1.09
CA ASP A 42 0.26 -23.86 -2.55
C ASP A 42 -1.13 -24.35 -2.99
N ALA A 43 -1.64 -25.44 -2.42
CA ALA A 43 -2.98 -25.95 -2.71
C ALA A 43 -4.09 -25.02 -2.22
N TYR A 44 -3.90 -24.32 -1.09
CA TYR A 44 -4.83 -23.28 -0.62
C TYR A 44 -4.82 -22.07 -1.56
N LEU A 45 -3.64 -21.55 -1.87
CA LEU A 45 -3.48 -20.39 -2.74
C LEU A 45 -3.92 -20.66 -4.18
N ALA A 46 -3.75 -21.89 -4.68
CA ALA A 46 -4.20 -22.31 -6.01
C ALA A 46 -5.72 -22.17 -6.20
N ARG A 47 -6.52 -22.23 -5.12
CA ARG A 47 -7.98 -22.01 -5.18
C ARG A 47 -8.36 -20.56 -5.50
N TYR A 48 -7.44 -19.63 -5.21
CA TYR A 48 -7.63 -18.20 -5.40
C TYR A 48 -6.76 -17.63 -6.54
N ARG A 49 -5.79 -18.41 -7.01
CA ARG A 49 -5.03 -18.15 -8.24
C ARG A 49 -5.81 -18.74 -9.41
N ASP A 50 -6.74 -17.96 -9.95
CA ASP A 50 -7.38 -18.34 -11.21
C ASP A 50 -6.31 -18.39 -12.31
N SER A 51 -6.21 -19.52 -13.02
CA SER A 51 -5.23 -19.71 -14.09
C SER A 51 -5.50 -18.83 -15.32
N HIS A 52 -6.69 -18.22 -15.37
CA HIS A 52 -7.08 -17.21 -16.36
C HIS A 52 -6.91 -15.77 -15.84
N ASP A 53 -6.35 -15.61 -14.65
CA ASP A 53 -6.09 -14.31 -14.04
C ASP A 53 -4.86 -13.64 -14.69
N PRO A 54 -5.02 -12.50 -15.38
CA PRO A 54 -3.89 -11.78 -15.99
C PRO A 54 -2.83 -11.37 -14.96
N ARG A 55 -3.19 -11.27 -13.67
CA ARG A 55 -2.28 -10.90 -12.58
C ARG A 55 -1.18 -11.95 -12.35
N ALA A 56 -1.45 -13.22 -12.65
CA ALA A 56 -0.44 -14.29 -12.53
C ALA A 56 0.63 -14.23 -13.63
N GLN A 57 0.34 -13.60 -14.76
CA GLN A 57 1.30 -13.40 -15.85
C GLN A 57 2.16 -12.14 -15.65
N ASN A 58 1.61 -11.09 -15.04
CA ASN A 58 2.32 -9.84 -14.78
C ASN A 58 3.47 -9.98 -13.76
N ALA A 59 3.39 -10.92 -12.82
CA ALA A 59 4.50 -11.19 -11.88
C ALA A 59 5.77 -11.72 -12.57
N LYS A 60 5.67 -12.27 -13.79
CA LYS A 60 6.82 -12.75 -14.58
C LYS A 60 7.45 -11.67 -15.46
N SER A 61 6.84 -10.51 -15.58
CA SER A 61 7.27 -9.49 -16.53
C SER A 61 7.13 -8.11 -15.92
N LYS A 62 8.23 -7.61 -15.35
CA LYS A 62 8.80 -6.29 -15.67
C LYS A 62 9.85 -5.87 -14.63
N VAL A 63 11.11 -6.05 -15.00
CA VAL A 63 12.14 -5.05 -14.72
C VAL A 63 11.81 -3.89 -15.67
N VAL A 64 11.23 -2.80 -15.17
CA VAL A 64 10.98 -1.60 -16.01
C VAL A 64 11.83 -0.45 -15.52
N VAL A 65 12.73 -0.08 -16.43
CA VAL A 65 13.41 1.21 -16.50
C VAL A 65 12.33 2.28 -16.68
N SER A 66 12.19 3.17 -15.70
CA SER A 66 11.27 4.31 -15.75
C SER A 66 11.83 5.38 -16.69
N ASP A 67 11.08 5.72 -17.74
CA ASP A 67 11.39 6.85 -18.61
C ASP A 67 10.85 8.16 -18.01
N GLY A 68 11.62 9.23 -18.20
CA GLY A 68 11.63 10.40 -17.33
C GLY A 68 10.54 11.44 -17.56
N ARG A 69 10.03 11.98 -16.44
CA ARG A 69 9.66 13.40 -16.35
C ARG A 69 9.95 13.92 -14.94
N THR A 70 11.16 14.47 -14.78
CA THR A 70 11.70 14.95 -13.52
C THR A 70 11.22 16.38 -13.26
N VAL A 71 10.37 16.58 -12.25
CA VAL A 71 10.18 17.89 -11.61
C VAL A 71 11.12 17.92 -10.41
N ALA A 72 12.10 18.81 -10.42
CA ALA A 72 13.09 18.98 -9.36
C ALA A 72 12.38 19.24 -8.02
N GLY A 73 12.32 18.21 -7.17
CA GLY A 73 11.49 18.16 -5.96
C GLY A 73 10.81 16.80 -5.74
N SER A 74 10.76 15.95 -6.78
CA SER A 74 10.09 14.64 -6.78
C SER A 74 10.97 13.44 -6.41
N ALA A 75 12.16 13.67 -5.83
CA ALA A 75 13.04 12.56 -5.49
C ALA A 75 12.46 11.79 -4.28
N LEU A 76 12.22 10.49 -4.48
CA LEU A 76 11.94 9.56 -3.38
C LEU A 76 13.19 9.42 -2.52
N VAL A 77 13.02 9.54 -1.21
CA VAL A 77 14.11 9.45 -0.24
C VAL A 77 13.68 8.54 0.91
N GLU A 78 14.58 7.72 1.41
CA GLU A 78 14.38 7.00 2.67
C GLU A 78 14.55 7.95 3.85
N MET A 79 13.55 7.99 4.72
CA MET A 79 13.50 8.91 5.86
C MET A 79 12.92 8.25 7.10
N SER A 80 13.46 8.60 8.27
CA SER A 80 12.93 8.09 9.53
C SER A 80 11.54 8.68 9.85
N VAL A 81 10.69 7.89 10.50
CA VAL A 81 9.36 8.32 10.96
C VAL A 81 9.44 9.60 11.81
N ALA A 82 10.45 9.71 12.68
CA ALA A 82 10.68 10.91 13.49
C ALA A 82 10.86 12.19 12.64
N LYS A 83 11.62 12.09 11.54
CA LYS A 83 11.85 13.22 10.64
C LYS A 83 10.61 13.51 9.79
N ILE A 84 9.89 12.47 9.36
CA ILE A 84 8.62 12.61 8.65
C ILE A 84 7.60 13.37 9.51
N LYS A 85 7.40 12.97 10.78
CA LYS A 85 6.48 13.65 11.71
C LYS A 85 6.80 15.14 11.86
N ARG A 86 8.08 15.51 11.95
CA ARG A 86 8.50 16.92 12.02
C ARG A 86 8.12 17.71 10.77
N ILE A 87 8.28 17.12 9.59
CA ILE A 87 7.90 17.78 8.32
C ILE A 87 6.39 17.94 8.23
N ILE A 88 5.63 16.90 8.57
CA ILE A 88 4.16 16.92 8.61
C ILE A 88 3.66 18.05 9.54
N ALA A 89 4.19 18.14 10.77
CA ALA A 89 3.81 19.17 11.73
C ALA A 89 4.13 20.60 11.25
N SER A 90 5.18 20.77 10.44
CA SER A 90 5.51 22.07 9.82
C SER A 90 4.62 22.43 8.62
N GLY A 91 3.81 21.49 8.14
CA GLY A 91 3.01 21.59 6.92
C GLY A 91 1.57 22.07 7.11
N VAL A 92 1.08 22.22 8.35
CA VAL A 92 -0.34 22.50 8.66
C VAL A 92 -0.86 23.75 7.94
N THR A 93 -0.05 24.81 7.85
CA THR A 93 -0.47 26.05 7.17
C THR A 93 -0.58 25.92 5.65
N LYS A 94 -0.01 24.88 5.04
CA LYS A 94 -0.04 24.66 3.59
C LYS A 94 -1.28 23.90 3.12
N VAL A 95 -1.95 23.18 4.02
CA VAL A 95 -3.18 22.42 3.69
C VAL A 95 -4.45 23.21 3.95
N ALA A 96 -4.36 24.35 4.65
CA ALA A 96 -5.51 25.22 4.92
C ALA A 96 -6.16 25.70 3.61
N GLY A 97 -7.41 25.28 3.37
CA GLY A 97 -8.17 25.62 2.17
C GLY A 97 -7.79 24.85 0.91
N MET A 98 -6.93 23.82 1.02
CA MET A 98 -6.64 22.90 -0.07
C MET A 98 -7.87 22.04 -0.37
N ASP A 99 -8.16 21.82 -1.66
CA ASP A 99 -9.23 20.93 -2.05
C ASP A 99 -8.97 19.50 -1.55
N PRO A 100 -9.96 18.81 -0.93
CA PRO A 100 -9.75 17.48 -0.37
C PRO A 100 -9.30 16.45 -1.41
N ASP A 101 -9.83 16.51 -2.64
CA ASP A 101 -9.52 15.56 -3.71
C ASP A 101 -8.08 15.77 -4.21
N GLU A 102 -7.70 17.03 -4.40
CA GLU A 102 -6.31 17.40 -4.71
C GLU A 102 -5.35 16.91 -3.61
N ARG A 103 -5.71 17.12 -2.33
CA ARG A 103 -4.88 16.72 -1.20
C ARG A 103 -4.74 15.21 -1.10
N ALA A 104 -5.78 14.44 -1.38
CA ALA A 104 -5.75 12.99 -1.40
C ALA A 104 -4.74 12.45 -2.44
N GLN A 105 -4.74 13.03 -3.64
CA GLN A 105 -3.78 12.68 -4.70
C GLN A 105 -2.33 13.00 -4.29
N VAL A 106 -2.10 14.18 -3.69
CA VAL A 106 -0.77 14.58 -3.21
C VAL A 106 -0.30 13.71 -2.05
N ALA A 107 -1.20 13.37 -1.11
CA ALA A 107 -0.92 12.50 0.03
C ALA A 107 -0.46 11.11 -0.43
N ALA A 108 -1.18 10.47 -1.34
CA ALA A 108 -0.79 9.16 -1.87
C ALA A 108 0.56 9.20 -2.58
N LYS A 109 0.77 10.21 -3.42
CA LYS A 109 2.06 10.41 -4.10
C LYS A 109 3.21 10.65 -3.13
N ALA A 110 2.97 11.31 -2.00
CA ALA A 110 4.01 11.55 -0.99
C ALA A 110 4.59 10.26 -0.40
N VAL A 111 3.84 9.16 -0.46
CA VAL A 111 4.14 7.89 0.21
C VAL A 111 4.23 6.70 -0.75
N GLU A 112 4.38 6.98 -2.05
CA GLU A 112 4.50 5.97 -3.11
C GLU A 112 3.27 5.04 -3.22
N LEU A 113 2.08 5.58 -2.91
CA LEU A 113 0.80 4.91 -3.15
C LEU A 113 0.11 5.48 -4.38
N PHE A 114 -0.69 4.63 -5.01
CA PHE A 114 -1.51 4.95 -6.17
C PHE A 114 -2.96 5.14 -5.74
N VAL A 115 -3.57 6.23 -6.20
CA VAL A 115 -4.99 6.50 -6.05
C VAL A 115 -5.67 6.33 -7.39
N SER A 116 -6.76 5.56 -7.43
CA SER A 116 -7.66 5.50 -8.57
C SER A 116 -9.08 5.91 -8.16
N GLU A 117 -9.81 6.47 -9.11
CA GLU A 117 -11.24 6.74 -8.94
C GLU A 117 -12.04 5.46 -9.22
N GLY A 118 -12.99 5.17 -8.34
CA GLY A 118 -13.93 4.06 -8.46
C GLY A 118 -15.36 4.58 -8.50
N PRO A 119 -16.31 3.78 -9.03
CA PRO A 119 -17.71 4.17 -9.06
C PRO A 119 -18.24 4.40 -7.64
N TYR A 120 -18.85 5.58 -7.41
CA TYR A 120 -19.59 5.87 -6.19
C TYR A 120 -20.83 4.98 -6.14
N ASN A 121 -20.88 4.03 -5.19
CA ASN A 121 -21.89 2.99 -5.18
C ASN A 121 -22.36 2.70 -3.75
N GLN A 122 -23.15 3.62 -3.19
CA GLN A 122 -23.84 3.40 -1.93
C GLN A 122 -24.82 2.23 -2.03
N PRO A 123 -24.93 1.33 -1.02
CA PRO A 123 -24.34 1.39 0.32
C PRO A 123 -22.99 0.64 0.46
N VAL A 124 -22.36 0.22 -0.63
CA VAL A 124 -21.23 -0.73 -0.63
C VAL A 124 -19.87 -0.04 -0.57
N THR A 125 -19.75 1.18 -1.11
CA THR A 125 -18.52 2.00 -1.04
C THR A 125 -18.79 3.34 -0.34
N PHE A 126 -17.88 3.76 0.54
CA PHE A 126 -18.02 4.98 1.34
C PHE A 126 -17.43 6.21 0.62
N GLY A 127 -16.74 6.03 -0.50
CA GLY A 127 -16.20 7.10 -1.33
C GLY A 127 -15.65 6.63 -2.68
N GLY A 128 -15.30 7.62 -3.51
CA GLY A 128 -14.90 7.43 -4.89
C GLY A 128 -13.43 7.04 -5.10
N TYR A 129 -12.63 6.82 -4.06
CA TYR A 129 -11.20 6.52 -4.20
C TYR A 129 -10.81 5.10 -3.81
N ARG A 130 -9.73 4.60 -4.40
CA ARG A 130 -9.06 3.35 -4.03
C ARG A 130 -7.57 3.60 -3.90
N LEU A 131 -6.97 3.12 -2.81
CA LEU A 131 -5.52 3.17 -2.57
C LEU A 131 -4.87 1.83 -2.88
N SER A 132 -3.71 1.87 -3.53
CA SER A 132 -2.93 0.68 -3.87
C SER A 132 -1.42 0.94 -3.76
N ILE A 133 -0.67 -0.10 -3.39
CA ILE A 133 0.81 -0.08 -3.39
C ILE A 133 1.35 -0.32 -4.80
N VAL A 134 0.53 -0.88 -5.70
CA VAL A 134 0.85 -1.09 -7.11
C VAL A 134 0.01 -0.18 -7.98
N GLU A 135 0.58 0.26 -9.10
CA GLU A 135 -0.15 1.05 -10.09
C GLU A 135 -1.44 0.33 -10.49
N THR A 136 -2.55 1.04 -10.34
CA THR A 136 -3.86 0.49 -10.70
C THR A 136 -4.06 0.69 -12.19
N PRO A 137 -4.39 -0.36 -12.97
CA PRO A 137 -4.66 -0.20 -14.39
C PRO A 137 -5.84 0.74 -14.65
N ASP A 138 -5.75 1.55 -15.69
CA ASP A 138 -6.79 2.50 -16.09
C ASP A 138 -8.15 1.84 -16.42
N ASP A 139 -8.13 0.53 -16.70
CA ASP A 139 -9.27 -0.22 -17.27
C ASP A 139 -10.12 -0.97 -16.22
N GLU A 140 -9.72 -0.97 -14.94
CA GLU A 140 -10.38 -1.79 -13.90
C GLU A 140 -11.55 -1.07 -13.20
N ILE A 141 -12.60 -0.76 -13.96
CA ILE A 141 -13.87 -0.26 -13.41
C ILE A 141 -14.56 -1.41 -12.64
N GLY A 142 -14.73 -1.24 -11.32
CA GLY A 142 -15.67 -2.05 -10.53
C GLY A 142 -15.15 -3.33 -9.86
N GLN A 143 -13.88 -3.71 -10.03
CA GLN A 143 -13.31 -4.88 -9.32
C GLN A 143 -12.65 -4.48 -7.99
N ILE A 144 -12.84 -5.27 -6.93
CA ILE A 144 -12.15 -5.11 -5.65
C ILE A 144 -10.71 -5.59 -5.83
N ILE A 145 -9.75 -4.67 -5.83
CA ILE A 145 -8.33 -5.01 -5.90
C ILE A 145 -7.96 -5.71 -4.59
N ALA A 146 -7.36 -6.89 -4.66
CA ALA A 146 -6.92 -7.61 -3.48
C ALA A 146 -5.84 -6.79 -2.73
N GLY A 147 -6.21 -6.25 -1.56
CA GLY A 147 -5.38 -5.31 -0.78
C GLY A 147 -5.77 -3.84 -0.94
N GLY A 148 -6.71 -3.50 -1.82
CA GLY A 148 -7.32 -2.17 -1.94
C GLY A 148 -8.61 -2.10 -1.13
N ALA A 149 -8.68 -1.14 -0.22
CA ALA A 149 -9.83 -0.93 0.66
C ALA A 149 -11.10 -0.57 -0.14
N PHE A 150 -12.24 -0.85 0.47
CA PHE A 150 -13.57 -0.34 0.11
C PHE A 150 -13.48 1.15 -0.25
N GLY A 151 -14.29 1.62 -1.20
CA GLY A 151 -14.16 2.99 -1.72
C GLY A 151 -14.04 4.02 -0.59
N LEU A 152 -12.96 4.78 -0.62
CA LEU A 152 -12.50 5.73 0.39
C LEU A 152 -12.97 7.14 0.03
N SER A 153 -13.30 7.96 1.03
CA SER A 153 -13.39 9.40 0.83
C SER A 153 -12.00 10.02 0.68
N ALA A 154 -11.91 11.26 0.22
CA ALA A 154 -10.64 11.99 0.15
C ALA A 154 -9.94 12.07 1.52
N TYR A 155 -10.70 12.27 2.59
CA TYR A 155 -10.18 12.31 3.97
C TYR A 155 -9.68 10.94 4.43
N ASP A 156 -10.37 9.85 4.07
CA ASP A 156 -9.91 8.50 4.39
C ASP A 156 -8.60 8.19 3.66
N VAL A 157 -8.43 8.64 2.41
CA VAL A 157 -7.16 8.47 1.68
C VAL A 157 -6.00 9.15 2.42
N ILE A 158 -6.20 10.39 2.87
CA ILE A 158 -5.19 11.15 3.62
C ILE A 158 -4.86 10.43 4.93
N TYR A 159 -5.89 9.98 5.67
CA TYR A 159 -5.75 9.24 6.91
C TYR A 159 -4.94 7.95 6.70
N GLU A 160 -5.32 7.13 5.72
CA GLU A 160 -4.66 5.86 5.43
C GLU A 160 -3.21 6.06 4.97
N CYS A 161 -2.93 7.09 4.18
CA CYS A 161 -1.55 7.43 3.78
C CYS A 161 -0.69 7.86 4.97
N ARG A 162 -1.29 8.59 5.92
CA ARG A 162 -0.62 9.00 7.17
C ARG A 162 -0.37 7.79 8.08
N ASP A 163 -1.37 6.94 8.29
CA ASP A 163 -1.25 5.72 9.10
C ASP A 163 -0.20 4.77 8.50
N TYR A 164 -0.30 4.49 7.20
CA TYR A 164 0.66 3.66 6.46
C TYR A 164 2.11 4.10 6.66
N THR A 165 2.33 5.40 6.76
CA THR A 165 3.67 5.98 6.89
C THR A 165 4.15 6.03 8.34
N LEU A 166 3.26 6.36 9.29
CA LEU A 166 3.63 6.66 10.67
C LEU A 166 3.51 5.45 11.62
N THR A 167 2.78 4.40 11.22
CA THR A 167 2.64 3.18 12.01
C THR A 167 3.99 2.49 12.18
N LEU A 168 4.31 2.18 13.44
CA LEU A 168 5.51 1.45 13.85
C LEU A 168 5.20 -0.01 14.11
N MET A 169 6.11 -0.89 13.72
CA MET A 169 6.11 -2.28 14.17
C MET A 169 6.59 -2.36 15.63
N SER A 170 6.32 -3.49 16.30
CA SER A 170 6.66 -3.68 17.73
C SER A 170 8.16 -3.57 18.05
N ASP A 171 9.02 -3.77 17.05
CA ASP A 171 10.48 -3.72 17.13
C ASP A 171 11.07 -2.43 16.54
N GLU A 172 10.23 -1.50 16.09
CA GLU A 172 10.65 -0.23 15.49
C GLU A 172 10.60 0.93 16.48
N THR A 173 11.48 1.91 16.28
CA THR A 173 11.41 3.24 16.94
C THR A 173 11.26 4.31 15.87
N GLU A 174 10.77 5.49 16.24
CA GLU A 174 10.58 6.57 15.27
C GLU A 174 11.91 7.00 14.60
N GLU A 175 13.02 6.89 15.32
CA GLU A 175 14.36 7.26 14.85
C GLU A 175 14.92 6.27 13.83
N THR A 176 14.56 4.98 13.94
CA THR A 176 15.13 3.89 13.14
C THR A 176 14.20 3.37 12.04
N ALA A 177 12.90 3.56 12.18
CA ALA A 177 11.91 3.15 11.19
C ALA A 177 12.01 4.01 9.93
N MET A 178 12.59 3.45 8.87
CA MET A 178 12.76 4.15 7.58
C MET A 178 11.55 3.90 6.67
N ARG A 179 11.10 4.96 5.99
CA ARG A 179 10.02 4.93 4.99
C ARG A 179 10.48 5.66 3.73
N ARG A 180 10.06 5.16 2.57
CA ARG A 180 10.30 5.83 1.28
C ARG A 180 9.21 6.86 1.05
N VAL A 181 9.60 8.13 0.94
CA VAL A 181 8.67 9.26 0.83
C VAL A 181 9.20 10.33 -0.13
N ILE A 182 8.32 11.20 -0.61
CA ILE A 182 8.68 12.45 -1.31
C ILE A 182 8.57 13.61 -0.31
N PRO A 183 9.68 14.11 0.26
CA PRO A 183 9.63 15.03 1.39
C PRO A 183 8.91 16.34 1.10
N SER A 184 8.97 16.80 -0.15
CA SER A 184 8.32 18.03 -0.61
C SER A 184 6.79 17.96 -0.59
N LEU A 185 6.21 16.76 -0.55
CA LEU A 185 4.76 16.52 -0.57
C LEU A 185 4.19 16.11 0.79
N LEU A 186 5.03 15.84 1.79
CA LEU A 186 4.61 15.37 3.12
C LEU A 186 3.67 16.34 3.85
N TYR A 187 3.62 17.61 3.46
CA TYR A 187 2.68 18.58 4.02
C TYR A 187 1.22 18.15 3.82
N ALA A 188 0.91 17.39 2.76
CA ALA A 188 -0.45 16.92 2.48
C ALA A 188 -0.99 15.93 3.55
N LEU A 189 -0.09 15.32 4.34
CA LEU A 189 -0.42 14.43 5.46
C LEU A 189 -0.61 15.19 6.79
N ALA A 190 -0.48 16.51 6.80
CA ALA A 190 -0.68 17.33 7.99
C ALA A 190 -2.09 17.14 8.54
N ASP A 191 -2.25 17.25 9.86
CA ASP A 191 -3.56 17.30 10.48
C ASP A 191 -4.09 18.73 10.36
N ASP A 192 -5.29 18.88 9.82
CA ASP A 192 -6.01 20.16 9.69
C ASP A 192 -7.37 20.12 10.39
N THR A 193 -7.62 19.07 11.18
CA THR A 193 -8.76 19.04 12.10
C THR A 193 -8.39 19.77 13.39
N ASP A 194 -8.63 21.08 13.40
CA ASP A 194 -8.79 21.87 14.64
C ASP A 194 -10.21 21.69 15.22
#